data_AF-X0XS04-F1
#
_entry.id   AF-X0XS04-F1
#
_cell.length_a   1.000
_cell.length_b   1.000
_cell.length_c   1.000
_cell.angle_alpha   90.00
_cell.angle_beta   90.00
_cell.angle_gamma   90.00
#
_symmetry.space_group_name_H-M   'P 1'
#
loop_
_entity.id
_entity.type
_entity.pdbx_description
1 polymer ?
#
loop_
_entity_poly.entity_id
_entity_poly.type
_entity_poly.pdbx_seq_one_letter_code
_entity_poly.pdbx_strand_id
1 'polypeptide(L)'
;DARRTAAVIRFRDDLIARGRTPADADRLTRTFAKRQLAKRSDVIARTEMRAATEAARGEQERRFGANEHKWVTVGDEGVDDACAQNEAQDWIPVDQGFATAAGPPQHPNCRCHVQYRGMKPEEIRRELATIGV
;
A
#
# COMPACT_ATOMS: atom_id res chain seq x y z
N ASP A 1 6.76 7.22 -19.04
CA ASP A 1 6.21 8.16 -18.03
C ASP A 1 6.82 9.54 -18.26
N ALA A 2 6.02 10.47 -18.77
CA ALA A 2 6.46 11.80 -19.20
C ALA A 2 7.16 12.60 -18.10
N ARG A 3 6.74 12.49 -16.83
CA ARG A 3 7.35 13.26 -15.72
C ARG A 3 8.77 12.80 -15.43
N ARG A 4 9.01 11.49 -15.47
CA ARG A 4 10.33 10.90 -15.22
C ARG A 4 11.27 11.12 -16.40
N THR A 5 10.78 11.02 -17.63
CA THR A 5 11.55 11.43 -18.82
C THR A 5 11.97 12.89 -18.73
N ALA A 6 11.05 13.79 -18.35
CA ALA A 6 11.37 15.21 -18.16
C ALA A 6 12.40 15.44 -17.04
N ALA A 7 12.38 14.63 -15.96
CA ALA A 7 13.39 14.71 -14.90
C ALA A 7 14.79 14.30 -15.39
N VAL A 8 14.89 13.27 -16.24
CA VAL A 8 16.15 12.85 -16.87
C VAL A 8 16.70 13.96 -17.77
N ILE A 9 15.84 14.59 -18.56
CA ILE A 9 16.22 15.73 -19.44
C ILE A 9 16.73 16.91 -18.60
N ARG A 10 15.94 17.35 -17.60
CA ARG A 10 16.35 18.46 -16.72
C ARG A 10 17.66 18.19 -15.99
N PHE A 11 17.88 16.96 -15.54
CA PHE A 11 19.13 16.57 -14.87
C PHE A 11 20.32 16.71 -15.81
N ARG A 12 20.17 16.33 -17.08
CA ARG A 12 21.22 16.52 -18.10
C ARG A 12 21.51 17.99 -18.35
N ASP A 13 20.47 18.79 -18.53
CA ASP A 13 20.60 20.22 -18.83
C ASP A 13 21.27 20.97 -17.67
N ASP A 14 20.91 20.64 -16.43
CA ASP A 14 21.54 21.18 -15.22
C ASP A 14 23.04 20.81 -15.12
N LEU A 15 23.42 19.59 -15.50
CA LEU A 15 24.84 19.21 -15.54
C LEU A 15 25.64 20.04 -16.55
N ILE A 16 25.07 20.29 -17.73
CA ILE A 16 25.69 21.13 -18.76
C ILE A 16 25.79 22.57 -18.28
N ALA A 17 24.72 23.12 -17.69
CA ALA A 17 24.70 24.46 -17.13
C ALA A 17 25.75 24.66 -16.02
N ARG A 18 26.07 23.59 -15.27
CA ARG A 18 27.15 23.57 -14.26
C ARG A 18 28.55 23.32 -14.83
N GLY A 19 28.72 23.39 -16.15
CA GLY A 19 30.02 23.30 -16.82
C GLY A 19 30.52 21.88 -17.07
N ARG A 20 29.68 20.85 -16.96
CA ARG A 20 30.08 19.50 -17.39
C ARG A 20 30.11 19.41 -18.91
N THR A 21 31.04 18.64 -19.45
CA THR A 21 31.07 18.33 -20.88
C THR A 21 29.82 17.54 -21.27
N PRO A 22 29.36 17.64 -22.54
CA PRO A 22 28.22 16.84 -23.00
C PRO A 22 28.40 15.33 -22.78
N ALA A 23 29.62 14.81 -23.00
CA ALA A 23 29.93 13.40 -22.80
C ALA A 23 29.80 12.97 -21.32
N ASP A 24 30.27 13.79 -20.38
CA ASP A 24 30.10 13.54 -18.95
C ASP A 24 28.64 13.66 -18.50
N ALA A 25 27.93 14.66 -19.01
CA ALA A 25 26.51 14.85 -18.73
C ALA A 25 25.69 13.63 -19.19
N ASP A 26 25.96 13.11 -20.39
CA ASP A 26 25.30 11.91 -20.92
C ASP A 26 25.60 10.67 -20.07
N ARG A 27 26.86 10.49 -19.65
CA ARG A 27 27.26 9.37 -18.79
C ARG A 27 26.53 9.40 -17.45
N LEU A 28 26.54 10.54 -16.77
CA LEU A 28 25.85 10.72 -15.48
C LEU A 28 24.34 10.57 -15.61
N THR A 29 23.76 11.09 -16.70
CA THR A 29 22.33 10.99 -16.99
C THR A 29 21.90 9.54 -17.21
N ARG A 30 22.69 8.73 -17.92
CA ARG A 30 22.43 7.27 -18.05
C ARG A 30 22.44 6.57 -16.69
N THR A 31 23.40 6.90 -15.82
CA THR A 31 23.44 6.35 -14.45
C THR A 31 22.22 6.77 -13.64
N PHE A 32 21.82 8.04 -13.72
CA PHE A 32 20.62 8.56 -13.05
C PHE A 32 19.35 7.84 -13.53
N ALA A 33 19.17 7.70 -14.84
CA ALA A 33 18.04 6.99 -15.43
C ALA A 33 17.99 5.51 -14.97
N LYS A 34 19.14 4.81 -14.97
CA LYS A 34 19.22 3.43 -14.48
C LYS A 34 18.80 3.31 -13.01
N ARG A 35 19.25 4.23 -12.15
CA ARG A 35 18.85 4.27 -10.73
C ARG A 35 17.35 4.51 -10.56
N GLN A 36 16.78 5.40 -11.38
CA GLN A 36 15.35 5.70 -11.34
C GLN A 36 14.50 4.50 -11.77
N LEU A 37 14.96 3.75 -12.78
CA LEU A 37 14.33 2.49 -13.20
C LEU A 37 14.42 1.43 -12.09
N ALA A 38 15.60 1.22 -11.52
CA ALA A 38 15.79 0.25 -10.43
C ALA A 38 14.89 0.56 -9.22
N LYS A 39 14.81 1.83 -8.80
CA LYS A 39 13.91 2.26 -7.72
C LYS A 39 12.44 2.00 -8.04
N ARG A 40 12.02 2.19 -9.29
CA ARG A 40 10.64 1.85 -9.70
C ARG A 40 10.38 0.36 -9.66
N SER A 41 11.29 -0.44 -10.19
CA SER A 41 11.16 -1.90 -10.18
C SER A 41 10.99 -2.43 -8.76
N ASP A 42 11.78 -1.91 -7.81
CA ASP A 42 11.64 -2.27 -6.38
C ASP A 42 10.26 -1.90 -5.82
N VAL A 43 9.80 -0.66 -6.05
CA VAL A 43 8.48 -0.20 -5.58
C VAL A 43 7.36 -1.09 -6.15
N ILE A 44 7.42 -1.43 -7.43
CA ILE A 44 6.43 -2.30 -8.08
C ILE A 44 6.44 -3.69 -7.44
N ALA A 45 7.62 -4.33 -7.39
CA ALA A 45 7.74 -5.68 -6.85
C ALA A 45 7.26 -5.77 -5.39
N ARG A 46 7.61 -4.79 -4.55
CA ARG A 46 7.18 -4.75 -3.15
C ARG A 46 5.67 -4.53 -3.02
N THR A 47 5.09 -3.67 -3.86
CA THR A 47 3.66 -3.39 -3.85
C THR A 47 2.86 -4.61 -4.31
N GLU A 48 3.28 -5.26 -5.40
CA GLU A 48 2.61 -6.46 -5.92
C GLU A 48 2.70 -7.63 -4.94
N MET A 49 3.88 -7.86 -4.34
CA MET A 49 4.06 -8.91 -3.33
C MET A 49 3.16 -8.69 -2.11
N ARG A 50 3.04 -7.44 -1.65
CA ARG A 50 2.14 -7.08 -0.55
C ARG A 50 0.68 -7.34 -0.92
N ALA A 51 0.24 -6.91 -2.10
CA ALA A 51 -1.12 -7.14 -2.58
C ALA A 51 -1.45 -8.64 -2.63
N ALA A 52 -0.54 -9.46 -3.18
CA ALA A 52 -0.70 -10.90 -3.23
C ALA A 52 -0.79 -11.53 -1.83
N THR A 53 0.08 -11.10 -0.91
CA THR A 53 0.12 -11.63 0.48
C THR A 53 -1.15 -11.29 1.25
N GLU A 54 -1.61 -10.04 1.18
CA GLU A 54 -2.83 -9.61 1.89
C GLU A 54 -4.09 -10.29 1.32
N ALA A 55 -4.17 -10.45 0.00
CA ALA A 55 -5.26 -11.18 -0.64
C ALA A 55 -5.28 -12.67 -0.21
N ALA A 56 -4.12 -13.32 -0.22
CA ALA A 56 -3.98 -14.72 0.21
C ALA A 56 -4.34 -14.90 1.69
N ARG A 57 -3.86 -13.99 2.55
CA ARG A 57 -4.19 -13.99 3.98
C ARG A 57 -5.68 -13.80 4.21
N GLY A 58 -6.31 -12.84 3.54
CA GLY A 58 -7.75 -12.61 3.70
C GLY A 58 -8.59 -13.82 3.30
N GLU A 59 -8.21 -14.50 2.22
CA GLU A 59 -8.86 -15.75 1.81
C GLU A 59 -8.65 -16.87 2.82
N GLN A 60 -7.44 -17.02 3.34
CA GLN A 60 -7.12 -18.01 4.36
C GLN A 60 -7.93 -17.79 5.65
N GLU A 61 -8.00 -16.56 6.14
CA GLU A 61 -8.68 -16.22 7.40
C GLU A 61 -10.20 -16.42 7.28
N ARG A 62 -10.80 -16.07 6.12
CA ARG A 62 -12.22 -16.38 5.85
C ARG A 62 -12.51 -17.87 5.89
N ARG A 63 -11.62 -18.71 5.35
CA ARG A 63 -11.75 -20.18 5.43
C ARG A 63 -11.63 -20.72 6.85
N PHE A 64 -10.92 -20.01 7.72
CA PHE A 64 -10.81 -20.33 9.15
C PHE A 64 -11.93 -19.71 10.00
N GLY A 65 -12.94 -19.09 9.38
CA GLY A 65 -14.12 -18.59 10.07
C GLY A 65 -14.00 -17.17 10.61
N ALA A 66 -13.04 -16.39 10.12
CA ALA A 66 -13.04 -14.96 10.40
C ALA A 66 -14.29 -14.31 9.78
N ASN A 67 -15.04 -13.59 10.60
CA ASN A 67 -16.25 -12.87 10.19
C ASN A 67 -16.12 -11.34 10.36
N GLU A 68 -15.04 -10.88 11.00
CA GLU A 68 -14.68 -9.47 11.08
C GLU A 68 -13.23 -9.26 10.62
N HIS A 69 -12.98 -8.06 10.12
CA HIS A 69 -11.65 -7.60 9.78
C HIS A 69 -11.40 -6.16 10.24
N LYS A 70 -10.14 -5.77 10.34
CA LYS A 70 -9.73 -4.43 10.75
C LYS A 70 -8.50 -3.98 9.99
N TRP A 71 -8.51 -2.75 9.51
CA TRP A 71 -7.32 -2.11 8.96
C TRP A 71 -6.38 -1.68 10.08
N VAL A 72 -5.10 -2.03 9.96
CA VAL A 72 -4.07 -1.67 10.93
C VAL A 72 -2.97 -0.91 10.22
N THR A 73 -2.79 0.35 10.61
CA THR A 73 -1.71 1.17 10.09
C THR A 73 -0.40 0.86 10.81
N VAL A 74 0.68 1.45 10.32
CA VAL A 74 1.99 1.40 11.00
C VAL A 74 2.12 2.40 12.15
N GLY A 75 1.13 3.29 12.34
CA GLY A 75 1.10 4.26 13.43
C GLY A 75 2.21 5.32 13.41
N ASP A 76 2.81 5.61 12.26
CA ASP A 76 3.84 6.64 12.12
C ASP A 76 3.39 7.81 11.24
N GLU A 77 4.24 8.85 11.13
CA GLU A 77 3.98 10.07 10.36
C GLU A 77 3.75 9.83 8.85
N GLY A 78 4.05 8.63 8.35
CA GLY A 78 3.80 8.24 6.97
C GLY A 78 2.38 7.73 6.70
N VAL A 79 1.52 7.67 7.73
CA VAL A 79 0.10 7.33 7.60
C VAL A 79 -0.67 8.55 7.11
N ASP A 80 -1.37 8.42 5.99
CA ASP A 80 -2.21 9.49 5.45
C ASP A 80 -3.65 9.40 5.97
N ASP A 81 -4.43 10.45 5.71
CA ASP A 81 -5.82 10.56 6.17
C ASP A 81 -6.69 9.39 5.70
N ALA A 82 -6.44 8.86 4.51
CA ALA A 82 -7.22 7.75 3.97
C ALA A 82 -6.92 6.44 4.73
N CYS A 83 -5.65 6.15 5.02
CA CYS A 83 -5.29 5.00 5.85
C CYS A 83 -5.78 5.15 7.30
N ALA A 84 -5.70 6.35 7.87
CA ALA A 84 -6.22 6.64 9.20
C ALA A 84 -7.75 6.48 9.25
N GLN A 85 -8.47 6.89 8.21
CA GLN A 85 -9.92 6.72 8.09
C GLN A 85 -10.31 5.24 8.08
N ASN A 86 -9.57 4.38 7.36
CA ASN A 86 -9.82 2.94 7.35
C ASN A 86 -9.57 2.32 8.73
N GLU A 87 -8.49 2.70 9.42
CA GLU A 87 -8.20 2.20 10.78
C GLU A 87 -9.23 2.65 11.81
N ALA A 88 -9.79 3.85 11.66
CA ALA A 88 -10.83 4.39 12.53
C ALA A 88 -12.17 3.63 12.44
N GLN A 89 -12.39 2.82 11.40
CA GLN A 89 -13.57 1.94 11.30
C GLN A 89 -13.54 0.79 12.30
N ASP A 90 -12.38 0.52 12.91
CA ASP A 90 -12.15 -0.60 13.83
C ASP A 90 -12.53 -1.95 13.18
N TRP A 91 -13.11 -2.88 13.95
CA TRP A 91 -13.58 -4.16 13.44
C TRP A 91 -14.91 -3.97 12.70
N ILE A 92 -14.93 -4.34 11.43
CA ILE A 92 -16.13 -4.35 10.58
C ILE A 92 -16.36 -5.76 10.01
N PRO A 93 -17.60 -6.11 9.60
CA PRO A 93 -17.89 -7.38 8.96
C PRO A 93 -16.96 -7.65 7.76
N VAL A 94 -16.50 -8.89 7.59
CA VAL A 94 -15.51 -9.24 6.56
C VAL A 94 -16.02 -9.02 5.12
N ASP A 95 -17.33 -8.98 4.92
CA ASP A 95 -18.01 -8.70 3.64
C ASP A 95 -18.21 -7.20 3.40
N GLN A 96 -17.94 -6.35 4.41
CA GLN A 96 -17.98 -4.90 4.29
C GLN A 96 -16.62 -4.39 3.79
N GLY A 97 -16.61 -3.47 2.81
CA GLY A 97 -15.39 -2.80 2.37
C GLY A 97 -14.93 -1.69 3.34
N PHE A 98 -13.62 -1.40 3.36
CA PHE A 98 -13.13 -0.20 4.02
C PHE A 98 -13.53 1.06 3.24
N ALA A 99 -13.57 2.21 3.92
CA ALA A 99 -14.11 3.46 3.40
C ALA A 99 -13.38 3.95 2.15
N THR A 100 -12.05 3.75 2.07
CA THR A 100 -11.23 4.28 0.99
C THR A 100 -10.54 3.22 0.13
N ALA A 101 -10.61 1.94 0.50
CA ALA A 101 -9.91 0.86 -0.18
C ALA A 101 -10.58 -0.51 0.02
N ALA A 102 -10.34 -1.43 -0.92
CA ALA A 102 -10.73 -2.83 -0.75
C ALA A 102 -9.81 -3.61 0.22
N GLY A 103 -8.60 -3.10 0.46
CA GLY A 103 -7.57 -3.73 1.27
C GLY A 103 -6.19 -3.15 0.97
N PRO A 104 -5.17 -3.41 1.81
CA PRO A 104 -3.80 -3.01 1.55
C PRO A 104 -3.19 -3.87 0.42
N PRO A 105 -2.26 -3.31 -0.38
CA PRO A 105 -1.74 -1.95 -0.31
C PRO A 105 -2.62 -0.93 -1.05
N GLN A 106 -2.97 0.18 -0.38
CA GLN A 106 -3.64 1.33 -1.01
C GLN A 106 -2.64 2.22 -1.79
N HIS A 107 -1.39 2.26 -1.34
CA HIS A 107 -0.34 3.11 -1.88
C HIS A 107 0.87 2.28 -2.33
N PRO A 108 1.67 2.79 -3.28
CA PRO A 108 2.98 2.20 -3.54
C PRO A 108 3.81 2.15 -2.26
N ASN A 109 4.38 0.98 -1.95
CA ASN A 109 5.06 0.71 -0.67
C ASN A 109 4.19 0.89 0.59
N CYS A 110 2.87 0.72 0.50
CA CYS A 110 2.02 0.69 1.69
C CYS A 110 2.52 -0.38 2.68
N ARG A 111 2.49 -0.03 3.96
CA ARG A 111 2.96 -0.88 5.07
C ARG A 111 1.83 -1.33 5.99
N CYS A 112 0.62 -0.84 5.76
CA CYS A 112 -0.58 -1.25 6.48
C CYS A 112 -0.90 -2.72 6.18
N HIS A 113 -1.65 -3.37 7.07
CA HIS A 113 -2.11 -4.74 6.92
C HIS A 113 -3.53 -4.90 7.47
N VAL A 114 -4.18 -6.02 7.16
CA VAL A 114 -5.49 -6.35 7.75
C VAL A 114 -5.33 -7.40 8.84
N GLN A 115 -6.01 -7.18 9.97
CA GLN A 115 -6.23 -8.20 10.98
C GLN A 115 -7.61 -8.81 10.80
N TYR A 116 -7.72 -10.09 11.13
CA TYR A 116 -8.94 -10.87 11.03
C TYR A 116 -9.23 -11.50 12.38
N ARG A 117 -10.52 -11.65 12.71
CA ARG A 117 -10.96 -12.41 13.88
C ARG A 117 -12.27 -13.11 13.59
N GLY A 118 -12.48 -14.23 14.28
CA GLY A 118 -13.83 -14.78 14.46
C GLY A 118 -14.48 -14.14 15.67
N MET A 119 -15.77 -13.84 15.56
CA MET A 119 -16.58 -13.36 16.67
C MET A 119 -16.62 -14.41 17.77
N LYS A 120 -16.53 -13.96 19.02
CA LYS A 120 -16.55 -14.90 20.15
C LYS A 120 -17.98 -15.46 20.34
N PRO A 121 -18.14 -16.68 20.86
CA PRO A 121 -19.45 -17.29 21.07
C PRO A 121 -20.43 -16.44 21.91
N GLU A 122 -19.94 -15.61 22.82
CA GLU A 122 -20.71 -14.64 23.60
C GLU A 122 -21.22 -13.44 22.79
N GLU A 123 -20.45 -12.97 21.82
CA GLU A 123 -20.82 -11.86 20.92
C GLU A 123 -21.86 -12.35 19.91
N ILE A 124 -21.67 -13.55 19.35
CA ILE A 124 -22.66 -14.21 18.48
C ILE A 124 -24.00 -14.33 19.21
N ARG A 125 -24.00 -14.79 20.46
CA ARG A 125 -25.22 -14.92 21.26
C ARG A 125 -25.89 -13.58 21.55
N ARG A 126 -25.12 -12.52 21.82
CA ARG A 126 -25.66 -11.17 22.05
C ARG A 126 -26.32 -10.62 20.77
N GLU A 127 -25.69 -10.84 19.62
CA GLU A 127 -26.20 -10.36 18.34
C GLU A 127 -27.47 -11.11 17.93
N LEU A 128 -27.48 -12.45 18.04
CA LEU A 128 -28.68 -13.28 17.83
C LEU A 128 -29.86 -12.86 18.73
N ALA A 129 -29.59 -12.60 20.01
CA ALA A 129 -30.60 -12.09 20.95
C ALA A 129 -31.15 -10.71 20.57
N THR A 130 -30.37 -9.89 19.85
CA THR A 130 -30.79 -8.56 19.38
C THR A 130 -31.70 -8.65 18.15
N ILE A 131 -31.52 -9.67 17.31
CA ILE A 131 -32.37 -9.95 16.13
C ILE A 131 -33.53 -10.91 16.42
N GLY A 132 -33.70 -11.35 17.67
CA GLY A 132 -34.84 -12.13 18.13
C GLY A 132 -34.86 -13.59 17.66
N VAL A 133 -33.69 -14.18 17.39
CA VAL A 133 -33.51 -15.60 17.02
C VAL A 133 -32.92 -16.39 18.18
#